data_AF-A0A4V1RW31-F1
#
_entry.id   AF-A0A4V1RW31-F1
#
_cell.length_a   1.000
_cell.length_b   1.000
_cell.length_c   1.000
_cell.angle_alpha   90.00
_cell.angle_beta   90.00
_cell.angle_gamma   90.00
#
_symmetry.space_group_name_H-M   'P 1'
#
loop_
_entity.id
_entity.type
_entity.pdbx_description
1 polymer ?
#
loop_
_entity_poly.entity_id
_entity_poly.type
_entity_poly.pdbx_seq_one_letter_code
_entity_poly.pdbx_strand_id
1 'polypeptide(L)'
;MQPPTDRHWQTISIPASDFSERLRQLSLSQSPAGSVYSRLALIHRVASAYATEAANQAGVFPTDLQIEELTDPPLYELPPDPDPVIIQFSYQAA
;
A
#
# COMPACT_ATOMS: atom_id res chain seq x y z
N MET A 1 -28.74 -12.64 7.81
CA MET A 1 -27.64 -12.03 7.05
C MET A 1 -26.35 -12.57 7.66
N GLN A 2 -25.70 -13.53 6.99
CA GLN A 2 -24.37 -14.00 7.41
C GLN A 2 -23.35 -12.92 7.06
N PRO A 3 -22.37 -12.61 7.92
CA PRO A 3 -21.24 -11.79 7.49
C PRO A 3 -20.53 -12.49 6.33
N PRO A 4 -20.01 -11.77 5.34
CA PRO A 4 -19.22 -12.38 4.27
C PRO A 4 -17.97 -13.02 4.90
N THR A 5 -17.94 -14.35 4.93
CA THR A 5 -16.89 -15.12 5.63
C THR A 5 -15.60 -15.29 4.82
N ASP A 6 -15.55 -14.79 3.58
CA ASP A 6 -14.40 -14.93 2.66
C ASP A 6 -13.42 -13.75 2.75
N ARG A 7 -13.17 -13.24 3.96
CA ARG A 7 -12.16 -12.20 4.15
C ARG A 7 -10.80 -12.85 4.37
N HIS A 8 -9.91 -12.65 3.41
CA HIS A 8 -8.54 -13.11 3.45
C HIS A 8 -7.65 -12.04 4.10
N TRP A 9 -6.68 -12.49 4.88
CA TRP A 9 -5.71 -11.64 5.56
C TRP A 9 -4.31 -11.97 5.06
N GLN A 10 -3.55 -10.93 4.74
CA GLN A 10 -2.19 -11.08 4.25
C GLN A 10 -1.29 -9.98 4.79
N THR A 11 -0.02 -10.33 4.97
CA THR A 11 1.04 -9.41 5.37
C THR A 11 2.16 -9.49 4.36
N ILE A 12 2.64 -8.33 3.91
CA ILE A 12 3.80 -8.22 3.02
C ILE A 12 4.82 -7.27 3.63
N SER A 13 6.10 -7.59 3.38
CA SER A 13 7.24 -6.77 3.79
C SER A 13 7.86 -6.16 2.54
N ILE A 14 7.87 -4.83 2.46
CA ILE A 14 8.40 -4.08 1.32
C ILE A 14 9.68 -3.37 1.75
N PRO A 15 10.79 -3.49 1.00
CA PRO A 15 11.96 -2.65 1.23
C PRO A 15 11.56 -1.18 1.21
N ALA A 16 11.95 -0.40 2.24
CA ALA A 16 11.56 1.00 2.34
C ALA A 16 12.04 1.84 1.14
N SER A 17 13.19 1.45 0.54
CA SER A 17 13.70 2.03 -0.70
C SER A 17 12.68 1.96 -1.83
N ASP A 18 12.06 0.79 -2.02
CA ASP A 18 11.14 0.51 -3.12
C ASP A 18 9.83 1.25 -2.90
N PHE A 19 9.33 1.23 -1.65
CA PHE A 19 8.14 1.97 -1.26
C PHE A 19 8.31 3.49 -1.50
N SER A 20 9.46 4.04 -1.10
CA SER A 20 9.78 5.46 -1.27
C SER A 20 9.92 5.85 -2.73
N GLU A 21 10.53 4.98 -3.55
CA GLU A 21 10.68 5.23 -4.98
C GLU A 21 9.31 5.28 -5.68
N ARG A 22 8.41 4.33 -5.37
CA ARG A 22 7.02 4.39 -5.86
C ARG A 22 6.28 5.64 -5.39
N LEU A 23 6.46 6.02 -4.14
CA LEU A 23 5.85 7.24 -3.58
C LEU A 23 6.34 8.49 -4.33
N ARG A 24 7.64 8.57 -4.61
CA ARG A 24 8.26 9.65 -5.39
C ARG A 24 7.70 9.70 -6.81
N GLN A 25 7.63 8.56 -7.50
CA GLN A 25 7.08 8.47 -8.85
C GLN A 25 5.61 8.91 -8.93
N LEU A 26 4.79 8.53 -7.93
CA LEU A 26 3.41 8.99 -7.84
C LEU A 26 3.30 10.49 -7.55
N SER A 27 4.16 11.02 -6.67
CA SER A 27 4.21 12.45 -6.37
C SER A 27 4.58 13.28 -7.60
N LEU A 28 5.55 12.81 -8.40
CA LEU A 28 5.97 13.48 -9.63
C LEU A 28 4.90 13.41 -10.73
N SER A 29 4.21 12.28 -10.87
CA SER A 29 3.16 12.10 -11.89
C SER A 29 1.84 12.81 -11.55
N GLN A 30 1.52 13.02 -10.28
CA GLN A 30 0.29 13.70 -9.82
C GLN A 30 0.45 15.20 -9.57
N SER A 31 1.57 15.78 -9.99
CA SER A 31 1.80 17.24 -9.94
C SER A 31 1.45 18.03 -11.23
N PRO A 32 0.40 17.72 -12.04
CA PRO A 32 -0.07 18.67 -13.03
C PRO A 32 -1.06 19.63 -12.36
N ALA A 33 -0.59 20.84 -12.01
CA ALA A 33 -1.39 22.01 -11.69
C ALA A 33 -2.51 21.85 -10.63
N GLY A 34 -2.17 22.11 -9.36
CA GLY A 34 -3.13 22.61 -8.37
C GLY A 34 -3.77 21.62 -7.41
N SER A 35 -3.50 20.31 -7.50
CA SER A 35 -3.95 19.35 -6.50
C SER A 35 -2.84 19.02 -5.50
N VAL A 36 -2.93 19.58 -4.29
CA VAL A 36 -2.05 19.20 -3.17
C VAL A 36 -2.56 17.88 -2.61
N TYR A 37 -2.17 16.76 -3.21
CA TYR A 37 -2.44 15.47 -2.61
C TYR A 37 -1.68 15.36 -1.29
N SER A 38 -2.42 15.09 -0.20
CA SER A 38 -1.81 14.81 1.10
C SER A 38 -0.84 13.64 0.95
N ARG A 39 0.38 13.77 1.49
CA ARG A 39 1.39 12.70 1.48
C ARG A 39 0.83 11.39 2.03
N LEU A 40 -0.05 11.48 3.03
CA LEU A 40 -0.76 10.34 3.59
C LEU A 40 -1.62 9.64 2.53
N ALA A 41 -2.34 10.37 1.69
CA ALA A 41 -3.14 9.79 0.60
C ALA A 41 -2.26 9.10 -0.44
N LEU A 42 -1.07 9.66 -0.75
CA LEU A 42 -0.10 9.01 -1.63
C LEU A 42 0.44 7.72 -1.01
N ILE A 43 0.78 7.73 0.28
CA ILE A 43 1.22 6.55 1.03
C ILE A 43 0.16 5.46 1.00
N HIS A 44 -1.09 5.78 1.31
CA HIS A 44 -2.20 4.82 1.22
C HIS A 44 -2.36 4.27 -0.19
N ARG A 45 -2.26 5.12 -1.22
CA ARG A 45 -2.33 4.68 -2.61
C ARG A 45 -1.20 3.72 -3.00
N VAL A 46 0.03 3.98 -2.55
CA VAL A 46 1.16 3.06 -2.74
C VAL A 46 0.90 1.75 -2.01
N ALA A 47 0.45 1.81 -0.75
CA ALA A 47 0.18 0.62 0.05
C ALA A 47 -0.92 -0.25 -0.57
N SER A 48 -2.02 0.34 -1.02
CA SER A 48 -3.08 -0.37 -1.74
C SER A 48 -2.60 -0.99 -3.04
N ALA A 49 -1.69 -0.33 -3.77
CA ALA A 49 -1.11 -0.91 -4.97
C ALA A 49 -0.29 -2.17 -4.66
N TYR A 50 0.59 -2.12 -3.64
CA TYR A 50 1.35 -3.29 -3.21
C TYR A 50 0.46 -4.42 -2.69
N ALA A 51 -0.56 -4.10 -1.90
CA ALA A 51 -1.52 -5.07 -1.40
C ALA A 51 -2.29 -5.75 -2.55
N THR A 52 -2.70 -4.98 -3.56
CA THR A 52 -3.36 -5.51 -4.76
C THR A 52 -2.45 -6.42 -5.55
N GLU A 53 -1.19 -6.02 -5.75
CA GLU A 53 -0.18 -6.82 -6.45
C GLU A 53 0.11 -8.14 -5.72
N ALA A 54 0.20 -8.10 -4.39
CA ALA A 54 0.41 -9.30 -3.58
C ALA A 54 -0.78 -10.27 -3.67
N ALA A 55 -2.02 -9.78 -3.62
CA ALA A 55 -3.21 -10.61 -3.81
C ALA A 55 -3.25 -11.20 -5.23
N ASN A 56 -2.94 -10.40 -6.26
CA ASN A 56 -2.85 -10.87 -7.65
C ASN A 56 -1.77 -11.95 -7.83
N GLN A 57 -0.62 -11.81 -7.15
CA GLN A 57 0.44 -12.83 -7.14
C GLN A 57 0.01 -14.12 -6.44
N ALA A 58 -0.89 -14.04 -5.47
CA ALA A 58 -1.56 -15.19 -4.87
C ALA A 58 -2.65 -15.80 -5.76
N GLY A 59 -2.84 -15.28 -6.98
CA GLY A 59 -3.81 -15.79 -7.97
C GLY A 59 -5.24 -15.30 -7.75
N VAL A 60 -5.44 -14.25 -6.93
CA VAL A 60 -6.77 -13.72 -6.60
C VAL A 60 -6.87 -12.27 -7.03
N PHE A 61 -7.99 -11.87 -7.63
CA PHE A 61 -8.31 -10.47 -7.84
C PHE A 61 -9.04 -9.95 -6.59
N PRO A 62 -8.40 -9.09 -5.77
CA PRO A 62 -9.02 -8.63 -4.54
C PRO A 62 -10.17 -7.66 -4.81
N THR A 63 -11.29 -7.89 -4.14
CA THR A 63 -12.40 -6.94 -3.98
C THR A 63 -12.45 -6.49 -2.52
N ASP A 64 -12.98 -5.30 -2.24
CA ASP A 64 -13.03 -4.74 -0.87
C ASP A 64 -11.67 -4.77 -0.14
N LEU A 65 -10.59 -4.36 -0.83
CA LEU A 65 -9.24 -4.34 -0.24
C LEU A 65 -9.13 -3.22 0.80
N GLN A 66 -8.72 -3.60 2.01
CA GLN A 66 -8.57 -2.68 3.14
C GLN A 66 -7.17 -2.84 3.74
N ILE A 67 -6.48 -1.70 3.92
CA ILE A 67 -5.21 -1.65 4.64
C ILE A 67 -5.54 -1.54 6.12
N GLU A 68 -5.13 -2.55 6.88
CA GLU A 68 -5.43 -2.70 8.30
C GLU A 68 -4.31 -2.07 9.14
N GLU A 69 -3.06 -2.33 8.73
CA GLU A 69 -1.88 -1.80 9.38
C GLU A 69 -0.81 -1.44 8.34
N LEU A 70 -0.08 -0.37 8.62
CA LEU A 70 1.06 0.08 7.84
C LEU A 70 2.15 0.57 8.79
N THR A 71 3.29 -0.10 8.83
CA THR A 71 4.37 0.27 9.75
C THR A 71 5.26 1.35 9.13
N ASP A 72 5.45 2.44 9.88
CA ASP A 72 6.41 3.52 9.65
C ASP A 72 6.71 3.83 8.17
N PRO A 73 5.69 4.17 7.36
CA PRO A 73 5.91 4.49 5.97
C PRO A 73 6.84 5.70 5.86
N PRO A 74 7.75 5.73 4.87
CA PRO A 74 8.75 6.79 4.75
C PRO A 74 8.09 8.16 4.57
N LEU A 75 8.06 8.94 5.66
CA LEU A 75 7.46 10.28 5.71
C LEU A 75 8.41 11.36 5.17
N TYR A 76 9.73 11.11 5.18
CA TYR A 76 10.79 12.04 4.77
C TYR A 76 11.93 11.30 4.04
N GLU A 77 13.15 11.84 4.05
CA GLU A 77 14.35 11.14 3.56
C GLU A 77 14.52 9.80 4.31
N LEU A 78 14.87 8.75 3.58
CA LEU A 78 15.12 7.44 4.17
C LEU A 78 16.34 7.53 5.09
N PRO A 79 16.28 6.95 6.30
CA PRO A 79 17.49 6.74 7.09
C PRO A 79 18.47 5.81 6.35
N PRO A 80 19.75 5.80 6.75
CA PRO A 80 20.80 5.02 6.07
C PRO A 80 20.57 3.50 6.12
N ASP A 81 19.81 3.00 7.09
CA ASP A 81 19.36 1.61 7.17
C ASP A 81 17.88 1.61 7.56
N PRO A 82 16.97 1.74 6.58
CA PRO A 82 15.55 1.87 6.86
C PRO A 82 14.91 0.49 7.07
N ASP A 83 14.17 0.37 8.17
CA ASP A 83 13.32 -0.79 8.41
C ASP A 83 12.33 -0.99 7.25
N PRO A 84 12.00 -2.25 6.92
CA PRO A 84 11.03 -2.53 5.87
C PRO A 84 9.65 -2.00 6.24
N VAL A 85 8.92 -1.55 5.22
CA VAL A 85 7.51 -1.17 5.37
C VAL A 85 6.66 -2.43 5.35
N ILE A 86 6.04 -2.74 6.48
CA ILE A 86 5.10 -3.84 6.62
C ILE A 86 3.70 -3.34 6.29
N ILE A 87 3.03 -4.06 5.40
CA ILE A 87 1.63 -3.79 5.04
C ILE A 87 0.82 -5.00 5.46
N GLN A 88 -0.06 -4.81 6.43
CA GLN A 88 -1.10 -5.77 6.76
C GLN A 88 -2.39 -5.32 6.11
N PHE A 89 -3.00 -6.20 5.35
CA PHE A 89 -4.21 -5.89 4.61
C PHE A 89 -5.12 -7.10 4.57
N SER A 90 -6.38 -6.81 4.29
CA SER A 90 -7.38 -7.83 4.08
C SER A 90 -8.21 -7.52 2.85
N TYR A 91 -8.80 -8.55 2.27
CA TYR A 91 -9.56 -8.44 1.03
C TYR A 91 -10.56 -9.58 0.90
N GLN A 92 -11.56 -9.40 0.05
CA GLN A 92 -12.46 -10.44 -0.42
C GLN A 92 -12.00 -10.96 -1.77
N ALA A 93 -12.05 -12.26 -1.98
CA ALA A 93 -11.83 -12.82 -3.32
C ALA A 93 -13.04 -12.55 -4.21
N ALA A 94 -12.81 -12.07 -5.43
CA ALA A 94 -13.84 -11.91 -6.46
C ALA A 94 -14.29 -13.26 -7.06
#